data_AF-A0A855XW95-F1
#
_entry.id   AF-A0A855XW95-F1
#
_cell.length_a   1.000
_cell.length_b   1.000
_cell.length_c   1.000
_cell.angle_alpha   90.00
_cell.angle_beta   90.00
_cell.angle_gamma   90.00
#
_symmetry.space_group_name_H-M   'P 1'
#
loop_
_entity.id
_entity.type
_entity.pdbx_description
1 polymer ?
#
loop_
_entity_poly.entity_id
_entity_poly.type
_entity_poly.pdbx_seq_one_letter_code
_entity_poly.pdbx_strand_id
1 'polypeptide(L)'
;MIRTIKTIGRFVIQDRKTGQYLQHNGIECDNPDHPYNDVDSTDEATVWGTLEHVAYVLWWFVDMNGDYRIINLGTKQQYVKDKKRGIAHVVREEEQS
;
A
#
# COMPACT_ATOMS: atom_id res chain seq x y z
N MET A 1 -6.35 26.73 -5.68
CA MET A 1 -7.05 25.43 -5.61
C MET A 1 -6.18 24.40 -6.31
N ILE A 2 -5.37 23.65 -5.56
CA ILE A 2 -4.55 22.58 -6.15
C ILE A 2 -5.45 21.35 -6.26
N ARG A 3 -5.86 21.00 -7.49
CA ARG A 3 -6.53 19.73 -7.75
C ARG A 3 -5.48 18.64 -7.59
N THR A 4 -5.45 17.98 -6.44
CA THR A 4 -4.72 16.71 -6.31
C THR A 4 -5.38 15.73 -7.27
N ILE A 5 -4.73 15.42 -8.39
CA ILE A 5 -5.22 14.46 -9.37
C ILE A 5 -5.21 13.11 -8.65
N LYS A 6 -6.39 12.61 -8.27
CA LYS A 6 -6.53 11.27 -7.69
C LYS A 6 -6.29 10.23 -8.77
N THR A 7 -5.30 9.36 -8.56
CA THR A 7 -5.04 8.23 -9.44
C THR A 7 -6.01 7.10 -9.07
N ILE A 8 -7.10 6.97 -9.85
CA ILE A 8 -8.10 5.92 -9.67
C ILE A 8 -7.57 4.59 -10.19
N GLY A 9 -7.85 3.50 -9.47
CA GLY A 9 -7.44 2.16 -9.85
C GLY A 9 -7.87 1.11 -8.84
N ARG A 10 -7.33 -0.10 -8.99
CA ARG A 10 -7.45 -1.18 -8.01
C ARG A 10 -6.07 -1.48 -7.48
N PHE A 11 -5.84 -1.17 -6.22
CA PHE A 11 -4.53 -1.30 -5.60
C PHE A 11 -4.56 -2.31 -4.48
N VAL A 12 -3.47 -3.04 -4.29
CA VAL A 12 -3.23 -3.92 -3.14
C VAL A 12 -1.86 -3.60 -2.54
N ILE A 13 -1.62 -3.99 -1.29
CA ILE A 13 -0.30 -3.90 -0.64
C ILE A 13 0.26 -5.33 -0.53
N GLN A 14 1.54 -5.48 -0.84
CA GLN A 14 2.28 -6.74 -0.76
C GLN A 14 3.56 -6.56 0.05
N ASP A 15 3.87 -7.49 0.94
CA ASP A 15 5.18 -7.62 1.57
C ASP A 15 6.19 -8.11 0.51
N ARG A 16 7.29 -7.36 0.33
CA ARG A 16 8.34 -7.69 -0.65
C ARG A 16 9.17 -8.91 -0.24
N LYS A 17 9.22 -9.25 1.05
CA LYS A 17 9.97 -10.40 1.58
C LYS A 17 9.20 -11.70 1.43
N THR A 18 7.94 -11.73 1.85
CA THR A 18 7.12 -12.95 1.86
C THR A 18 6.33 -13.14 0.57
N GLY A 19 6.04 -12.05 -0.15
CA GLY A 19 5.14 -12.06 -1.29
C GLY A 19 3.66 -12.10 -0.92
N GLN A 20 3.33 -12.10 0.38
CA GLN A 20 1.96 -12.09 0.86
C GLN A 20 1.33 -10.70 0.75
N TYR A 21 0.01 -10.66 0.70
CA TYR A 21 -0.79 -9.46 0.56
C TYR A 21 -1.47 -9.10 1.87
N LEU A 22 -1.78 -7.82 2.04
CA LEU A 22 -2.47 -7.34 3.23
C LEU A 22 -4.00 -7.39 3.07
N GLN A 23 -4.67 -8.04 4.02
CA GLN A 23 -6.12 -8.00 4.21
C GLN A 23 -6.46 -7.25 5.49
N HIS A 24 -7.16 -6.12 5.39
CA HIS A 24 -7.66 -5.38 6.54
C HIS A 24 -8.64 -6.24 7.34
N ASN A 25 -8.36 -6.47 8.63
CA ASN A 25 -9.14 -7.38 9.47
C ASN A 25 -10.43 -6.74 10.02
N GLY A 26 -10.65 -5.44 9.79
CA GLY A 26 -11.84 -4.72 10.25
C GLY A 26 -11.81 -4.32 11.72
N ILE A 27 -10.70 -4.58 12.41
CA ILE A 27 -10.52 -4.36 13.84
C ILE A 27 -9.65 -3.11 14.01
N GLU A 28 -10.18 -1.94 13.68
CA GLU A 28 -9.47 -0.67 13.92
C GLU A 28 -9.35 -0.32 15.41
N CYS A 29 -10.17 -0.96 16.28
CA CYS A 29 -10.31 -0.57 17.68
C CYS A 29 -9.66 -1.52 18.71
N ASP A 30 -9.55 -2.82 18.44
CA ASP A 30 -9.12 -3.80 19.47
C ASP A 30 -7.64 -4.22 19.38
N ASN A 31 -6.96 -3.96 18.26
CA ASN A 31 -5.51 -4.21 18.13
C ASN A 31 -4.85 -3.20 17.16
N PRO A 32 -4.46 -2.01 17.67
CA PRO A 32 -3.90 -0.94 16.84
C PRO A 32 -2.52 -1.28 16.25
N ASP A 33 -1.85 -2.32 16.76
CA ASP A 33 -0.47 -2.64 16.37
C ASP A 33 -0.40 -3.41 15.03
N HIS A 34 -1.46 -4.16 14.65
CA HIS A 34 -1.49 -4.92 13.40
C HIS A 34 -2.93 -5.15 12.84
N PRO A 35 -3.59 -4.15 12.26
CA PRO A 35 -4.96 -4.25 11.72
C PRO A 35 -5.06 -5.01 10.38
N TYR A 36 -4.03 -5.77 10.01
CA TYR A 36 -3.97 -6.53 8.77
C TYR A 36 -3.64 -8.00 9.03
N ASN A 37 -4.18 -8.89 8.21
CA ASN A 37 -3.75 -10.27 8.09
C ASN A 37 -2.92 -10.42 6.81
N ASP A 38 -1.93 -11.31 6.84
CA ASP A 38 -1.22 -11.74 5.63
C ASP A 38 -2.04 -12.81 4.92
N VAL A 39 -2.26 -12.64 3.62
CA VAL A 39 -2.98 -13.57 2.75
C VAL A 39 -2.18 -13.87 1.49
N ASP A 40 -2.35 -15.06 0.93
CA ASP A 40 -1.51 -15.53 -0.19
C ASP A 40 -2.00 -15.07 -1.57
N SER A 41 -3.19 -14.46 -1.66
CA SER A 41 -3.80 -14.10 -2.93
C SER A 41 -4.34 -12.66 -2.98
N THR A 42 -4.37 -12.09 -4.19
CA THR A 42 -4.97 -10.76 -4.43
C THR A 42 -6.49 -10.75 -4.33
N ASP A 43 -7.13 -11.93 -4.40
CA ASP A 43 -8.60 -12.07 -4.30
C ASP A 43 -9.07 -11.96 -2.84
N GLU A 44 -8.20 -12.33 -1.90
CA GLU A 44 -8.44 -12.20 -0.45
C GLU A 44 -7.94 -10.85 0.11
N ALA A 45 -7.01 -10.21 -0.59
CA ALA A 45 -6.41 -8.94 -0.19
C ALA A 45 -7.43 -7.79 -0.18
N THR A 46 -7.18 -6.79 0.68
CA THR A 46 -7.94 -5.54 0.62
C THR A 46 -7.60 -4.78 -0.65
N VAL A 47 -8.63 -4.34 -1.37
CA VAL A 47 -8.48 -3.56 -2.60
C VAL A 47 -8.85 -2.10 -2.34
N TRP A 48 -7.89 -1.20 -2.58
CA TRP A 48 -8.10 0.24 -2.48
C TRP A 48 -8.42 0.86 -3.84
N GLY A 49 -9.28 1.89 -3.83
CA GLY A 49 -9.76 2.55 -5.05
C GLY A 49 -8.86 3.66 -5.60
N THR A 50 -7.90 4.17 -4.82
CA THR A 50 -7.02 5.27 -5.24
C THR A 50 -5.59 5.09 -4.72
N LEU A 51 -4.62 5.55 -5.52
CA LEU A 51 -3.20 5.47 -5.16
C LEU A 51 -2.89 6.29 -3.91
N GLU A 52 -3.52 7.45 -3.74
CA GLU A 52 -3.26 8.36 -2.62
C GLU A 52 -3.71 7.74 -1.29
N HIS A 53 -4.84 7.03 -1.29
CA HIS A 53 -5.35 6.39 -0.08
C HIS A 53 -4.43 5.23 0.32
N VAL A 54 -4.10 4.35 -0.62
CA VAL A 54 -3.21 3.22 -0.33
C VAL A 54 -1.77 3.68 -0.03
N ALA A 55 -1.31 4.80 -0.59
CA ALA A 55 -0.04 5.42 -0.22
C ALA A 55 -0.03 5.97 1.21
N TYR A 56 -1.16 6.50 1.68
CA TYR A 56 -1.32 6.90 3.08
C TYR A 56 -1.28 5.69 4.01
N VAL A 57 -2.01 4.62 3.67
CA VAL A 57 -1.96 3.34 4.40
C VAL A 57 -0.52 2.80 4.44
N LEU A 58 0.12 2.69 3.27
CA LEU A 58 1.51 2.24 3.17
C LEU A 58 2.45 3.09 4.03
N TRP A 59 2.32 4.42 4.01
CA TRP A 59 3.13 5.31 4.84
C TRP A 59 2.95 5.06 6.34
N TRP A 60 1.70 4.83 6.77
CA TRP A 60 1.37 4.54 8.17
C TRP A 60 1.99 3.22 8.65
N PHE A 61 2.07 2.20 7.77
CA PHE A 61 2.64 0.89 8.10
C PHE A 61 4.16 0.75 7.93
N VAL A 62 4.75 1.39 6.92
CA VAL A 62 6.14 1.15 6.50
C VAL A 62 7.18 1.63 7.53
N ASP A 63 6.85 2.56 8.42
CA ASP A 63 7.80 2.92 9.49
C ASP A 63 7.85 1.90 10.64
N MET A 64 6.84 1.03 10.77
CA MET A 64 6.70 0.19 11.96
C MET A 64 6.99 -1.29 11.72
N ASN A 65 6.67 -1.87 10.54
CA ASN A 65 6.52 -3.34 10.46
C ASN A 65 7.21 -4.07 9.28
N GLY A 66 7.65 -3.42 8.20
CA GLY A 66 8.22 -4.18 7.08
C GLY A 66 8.50 -3.41 5.79
N ASP A 67 8.93 -4.14 4.77
CA ASP A 67 9.23 -3.61 3.43
C ASP A 67 8.10 -3.96 2.46
N TYR A 68 7.21 -3.00 2.25
CA TYR A 68 5.97 -3.19 1.50
C TYR A 68 5.98 -2.41 0.18
N ARG A 69 5.22 -2.92 -0.79
CA ARG A 69 4.92 -2.23 -2.06
C ARG A 69 3.42 -2.20 -2.34
N ILE A 70 3.00 -1.19 -3.09
CA ILE A 70 1.66 -1.10 -3.68
C ILE A 70 1.72 -1.69 -5.08
N ILE A 71 0.71 -2.47 -5.45
CA ILE A 71 0.55 -3.01 -6.81
C ILE A 71 -0.76 -2.51 -7.37
N ASN A 72 -0.72 -1.86 -8.54
CA ASN A 72 -1.91 -1.59 -9.34
C ASN A 72 -2.30 -2.86 -10.11
N LEU A 73 -3.44 -3.46 -9.77
CA LEU A 73 -3.89 -4.72 -10.38
C LEU A 73 -4.20 -4.59 -11.88
N GLY A 74 -4.57 -3.39 -12.34
CA GLY A 74 -4.91 -3.11 -13.73
C GLY A 74 -3.68 -2.85 -14.61
N THR A 75 -2.71 -2.08 -14.13
CA THR A 75 -1.51 -1.70 -14.92
C THR A 75 -0.28 -2.54 -14.60
N LYS A 76 -0.34 -3.36 -13.53
CA LYS A 76 0.80 -4.08 -12.95
C LYS A 76 1.95 -3.18 -12.47
N GLN A 77 1.73 -1.87 -12.42
CA GLN A 77 2.70 -0.93 -11.88
C GLN A 77 2.88 -1.15 -10.38
N GLN A 78 4.14 -1.05 -9.94
CA GLN A 78 4.55 -1.25 -8.56
C GLN A 78 5.07 0.07 -8.00
N TYR A 79 4.64 0.41 -6.80
CA TYR A 79 5.02 1.64 -6.12
C TYR A 79 5.55 1.33 -4.73
N VAL A 80 6.57 2.06 -4.32
CA VAL A 80 7.20 1.94 -3.00
C VAL A 80 7.24 3.31 -2.33
N LYS A 81 7.35 3.34 -1.00
CA LYS A 81 7.49 4.59 -0.24
C LYS A 81 8.67 5.40 -0.80
N ASP A 82 8.40 6.65 -1.13
CA ASP A 82 9.45 7.61 -1.44
C ASP A 82 10.12 8.02 -0.14
N LYS A 83 11.35 7.54 0.11
CA LYS A 83 12.08 7.86 1.34
C LYS A 83 12.61 9.30 1.39
N LYS A 84 12.63 10.00 0.24
CA LYS A 84 13.09 11.39 0.13
C LYS A 84 11.95 12.39 0.34
N ARG A 85 10.72 11.97 0.07
CA ARG A 85 9.51 12.78 0.26
C ARG A 85 8.78 12.31 1.52
N GLY A 86 8.13 13.24 2.21
CA GLY A 86 7.45 12.97 3.47
C GLY A 86 6.16 12.16 3.30
N ILE A 87 5.21 12.39 4.21
CA ILE A 87 3.93 11.68 4.36
C ILE A 87 3.27 11.31 3.02
N ALA A 88 2.91 10.02 2.90
CA ALA A 88 2.12 9.42 1.82
C ALA A 88 2.63 9.63 0.38
N HIS A 89 3.94 9.84 0.18
CA HIS A 89 4.53 9.87 -1.16
C HIS A 89 5.07 8.49 -1.55
N VAL A 90 4.74 8.09 -2.78
CA VAL A 90 5.23 6.85 -3.39
C VAL A 90 5.81 7.16 -4.77
N VAL A 91 6.82 6.41 -5.16
CA VAL A 91 7.43 6.44 -6.50
C VAL A 91 7.31 5.08 -7.12
N ARG A 92 7.39 5.00 -8.46
CA ARG A 92 7.44 3.69 -9.11
C ARG A 92 8.71 2.97 -8.69
N GLU A 93 8.60 1.66 -8.47
CA GLU A 93 9.73 0.85 -8.02
C GLU A 93 10.88 0.84 -9.05
N GLU A 94 10.56 0.90 -10.34
CA GLU A 94 11.53 1.01 -11.44
C GLU A 94 12.35 2.33 -11.43
N GLU A 95 11.84 3.39 -10.80
CA GLU A 95 12.51 4.70 -10.72
C GLU A 95 13.52 4.78 -9.55
N GLN A 96 13.64 3.72 -8.73
CA GLN A 96 14.62 3.65 -7.64
C GLN A 96 15.92 2.89 -7.99
N SER A 97 16.03 2.32 -9.21
CA SER A 97 17.22 1.58 -9.67
C SER A 97 18.30 2.46 -10.27
#